data_AF-A0A933UPB2-F1
#
_entry.id   AF-A0A933UPB2-F1
#
_cell.length_a   1.000
_cell.length_b   1.000
_cell.length_c   1.000
_cell.angle_alpha   90.00
_cell.angle_beta   90.00
_cell.angle_gamma   90.00
#
_symmetry.space_group_name_H-M   'P 1'
#
loop_
_entity.id
_entity.type
_entity.pdbx_description
1 polymer ?
#
loop_
_entity_poly.entity_id
_entity_poly.type
_entity_poly.pdbx_seq_one_letter_code
_entity_poly.pdbx_strand_id
1 'polypeptide(L)'
;MSTFDVAVIGGGAAGLSAALVLTRARRRVVVIDDGQPRNAPAAHMQGFLGSDGLAPAALLATGRAEVTGYGGRIVDGRVVDVRADRTEGAHARPGFTVGLADGSTLQARRVLV
;
A
#
# COMPACT_ATOMS: atom_id res chain seq x y z
N MET A 1 -8.47 -1.77 -18.29
CA MET A 1 -7.93 -1.30 -17.00
C MET A 1 -6.80 -2.23 -16.57
N SER A 2 -5.62 -1.71 -16.23
CA SER A 2 -4.48 -2.53 -15.81
C SER A 2 -4.64 -2.99 -14.36
N THR A 3 -4.89 -4.28 -14.14
CA THR A 3 -4.94 -4.92 -12.81
C THR A 3 -3.58 -4.81 -12.08
N PHE A 4 -3.56 -4.53 -10.78
CA PHE A 4 -2.33 -4.58 -9.98
C PHE A 4 -2.00 -6.04 -9.60
N ASP A 5 -0.73 -6.35 -9.36
CA ASP A 5 -0.36 -7.62 -8.75
C ASP A 5 -0.71 -7.62 -7.26
N VAL A 6 -0.44 -6.50 -6.57
CA VAL A 6 -0.74 -6.35 -5.14
C VAL A 6 -1.31 -4.96 -4.87
N ALA A 7 -2.42 -4.90 -4.13
CA ALA A 7 -2.88 -3.69 -3.45
C ALA A 7 -2.46 -3.75 -1.97
N VAL A 8 -1.71 -2.76 -1.52
CA VAL A 8 -1.33 -2.59 -0.12
C VAL A 8 -2.24 -1.53 0.49
N ILE A 9 -2.94 -1.88 1.56
CA ILE A 9 -3.87 -1.00 2.26
C ILE A 9 -3.17 -0.45 3.50
N GLY A 10 -2.87 0.85 3.48
CA GLY A 10 -2.13 1.56 4.52
C GLY A 10 -0.72 1.97 4.06
N GLY A 11 -0.42 3.26 4.13
CA GLY A 11 0.88 3.84 3.79
C GLY A 11 1.80 4.06 4.99
N GLY A 12 1.62 3.29 6.07
CA GLY A 12 2.52 3.27 7.22
C GLY A 12 3.82 2.50 6.95
N ALA A 13 4.68 2.38 7.96
CA ALA A 13 5.97 1.69 7.85
C ALA A 13 5.86 0.25 7.32
N ALA A 14 4.85 -0.51 7.78
CA ALA A 14 4.61 -1.88 7.33
C ALA A 14 4.24 -1.95 5.84
N GLY A 15 3.25 -1.14 5.42
CA GLY A 15 2.79 -1.11 4.03
C GLY A 15 3.86 -0.60 3.06
N LEU A 16 4.56 0.47 3.42
CA LEU A 16 5.66 1.01 2.59
C LEU A 16 6.83 0.02 2.48
N SER A 17 7.20 -0.67 3.57
CA SER A 17 8.23 -1.70 3.53
C SER A 17 7.84 -2.88 2.63
N ALA A 18 6.61 -3.38 2.74
CA ALA A 18 6.10 -4.44 1.87
C ALA A 18 6.07 -4.00 0.40
N ALA A 19 5.57 -2.78 0.13
CA ALA A 19 5.51 -2.22 -1.20
C ALA A 19 6.91 -2.09 -1.82
N LEU A 20 7.91 -1.63 -1.06
CA LEU A 20 9.29 -1.49 -1.51
C LEU A 20 9.88 -2.83 -1.96
N VAL A 21 9.68 -3.89 -1.18
CA VAL A 21 10.15 -5.23 -1.56
C VAL A 21 9.45 -5.72 -2.83
N LEU A 22 8.12 -5.55 -2.91
CA LEU A 22 7.31 -6.02 -4.03
C LEU A 22 7.60 -5.27 -5.35
N THR A 23 7.79 -3.94 -5.31
CA THR A 23 8.12 -3.15 -6.50
C THR A 23 9.51 -3.52 -7.03
N ARG A 24 10.48 -3.75 -6.14
CA ARG A 24 11.82 -4.28 -6.52
C ARG A 24 11.76 -5.67 -7.14
N ALA A 25 10.79 -6.49 -6.71
CA ALA A 25 10.47 -7.77 -7.35
C ALA A 25 9.67 -7.61 -8.67
N ARG A 26 9.61 -6.40 -9.22
CA ARG A 26 8.92 -6.04 -10.48
C ARG A 26 7.42 -6.34 -10.48
N ARG A 27 6.79 -6.35 -9.31
CA ARG A 27 5.33 -6.43 -9.19
C ARG A 27 4.72 -5.07 -9.44
N ARG A 28 3.54 -5.04 -10.09
CA ARG A 28 2.73 -3.82 -10.16
C ARG A 28 2.03 -3.64 -8.82
N VAL A 29 2.49 -2.67 -8.03
CA VAL A 29 1.98 -2.42 -6.68
C VAL A 29 1.25 -1.08 -6.64
N VAL A 30 0.11 -1.05 -5.94
CA VAL A 30 -0.54 0.18 -5.50
C VAL A 30 -0.62 0.20 -3.98
N VAL A 31 -0.18 1.30 -3.37
CA VAL A 31 -0.39 1.59 -1.95
C VAL A 31 -1.56 2.57 -1.85
N ILE A 32 -2.56 2.27 -1.02
CA ILE A 32 -3.72 3.12 -0.79
C ILE A 32 -3.68 3.57 0.66
N ASP A 33 -3.60 4.88 0.89
CA ASP A 33 -3.29 5.45 2.20
C ASP A 33 -4.21 6.64 2.52
N ASP A 34 -4.79 6.66 3.73
CA ASP A 34 -5.70 7.72 4.16
C ASP A 34 -4.99 8.85 4.93
N GLY A 35 -3.67 8.77 5.08
CA GLY A 35 -2.84 9.80 5.69
C GLY A 35 -3.01 9.93 7.20
N GLN A 36 -3.52 8.90 7.89
CA GLN A 36 -3.74 8.90 9.34
C GLN A 36 -2.78 7.93 10.07
N PRO A 37 -1.46 8.18 10.09
CA PRO A 37 -0.53 7.28 10.77
C PRO A 37 -0.77 7.31 12.28
N ARG A 38 -0.78 6.13 12.91
CA ARG A 38 -1.07 5.96 14.34
C ARG A 38 -0.21 6.85 15.26
N ASN A 39 1.05 7.09 14.89
CA ASN A 39 2.00 7.87 15.66
C ASN A 39 2.13 9.34 15.18
N ALA A 40 1.17 9.86 14.42
CA ALA A 40 1.14 11.27 14.01
C ALA A 40 1.36 12.29 15.15
N PRO A 41 0.83 12.08 16.38
CA PRO A 41 1.05 13.04 17.47
C PRO A 41 2.49 13.03 18.02
N ALA A 42 3.29 12.02 17.72
CA ALA A 42 4.66 11.92 18.22
C ALA A 42 5.61 12.76 17.36
N ALA A 43 6.38 13.63 18.01
CA ALA A 43 7.43 14.40 17.32
C ALA A 43 8.56 13.52 16.78
N HIS A 44 8.87 12.41 17.48
CA HIS A 44 9.96 11.50 17.16
C HIS A 44 9.53 10.04 17.37
N MET A 45 9.99 9.15 16.50
CA MET A 45 9.94 7.71 16.72
C MET A 45 11.26 7.20 17.32
N GLN A 46 11.19 6.11 18.06
CA GLN A 46 12.34 5.51 18.74
C GLN A 46 12.37 3.99 18.50
N GLY A 47 13.52 3.37 18.72
CA GLY A 47 13.68 1.91 18.61
C GLY A 47 13.64 1.39 17.18
N PHE A 48 13.88 2.24 16.18
CA PHE A 48 13.96 1.86 14.78
C PHE A 48 15.41 1.96 14.31
N LEU A 49 16.02 0.81 13.99
CA LEU A 49 17.43 0.73 13.62
C LEU A 49 17.74 1.66 12.42
N GLY A 50 18.72 2.54 12.58
CA GLY A 50 19.11 3.51 11.55
C GLY A 50 18.20 4.76 11.45
N SER A 51 17.18 4.88 12.30
CA SER A 51 16.24 6.02 12.28
C SER A 51 15.74 6.39 13.68
N ASP A 52 16.53 6.11 14.72
CA ASP A 52 16.20 6.50 16.09
C ASP A 52 16.15 8.04 16.20
N GLY A 53 15.10 8.57 16.85
CA GLY A 53 14.84 10.00 16.94
C GLY A 53 14.31 10.66 15.66
N LEU A 54 14.06 9.93 14.57
CA LEU A 54 13.53 10.50 13.33
C LEU A 54 12.06 10.95 13.53
N ALA A 55 11.63 12.00 12.82
CA ALA A 55 10.20 12.34 12.77
C ALA A 55 9.42 11.25 12.02
N PRO A 56 8.27 10.77 12.53
CA PRO A 56 7.47 9.74 11.84
C PRO A 56 7.13 10.10 10.40
N ALA A 57 6.74 11.37 10.16
CA ALA A 57 6.43 11.86 8.83
C ALA A 57 7.63 11.81 7.87
N ALA A 58 8.85 12.02 8.38
CA ALA A 58 10.06 11.92 7.56
C ALA A 58 10.34 10.48 7.13
N LEU A 59 10.13 9.49 8.01
CA LEU A 59 10.23 8.07 7.64
C LEU A 59 9.24 7.72 6.51
N LEU A 60 7.98 8.14 6.66
CA LEU A 60 6.95 7.88 5.65
C LEU A 60 7.25 8.58 4.32
N ALA A 61 7.74 9.83 4.36
CA ALA A 61 8.15 10.55 3.16
C ALA A 61 9.28 9.83 2.41
N THR A 62 10.30 9.36 3.13
CA THR A 62 11.40 8.55 2.55
C THR A 62 10.85 7.27 1.92
N GLY A 63 10.04 6.50 2.66
CA GLY A 63 9.47 5.25 2.14
C GLY A 63 8.57 5.47 0.92
N ARG A 64 7.76 6.54 0.90
CA ARG A 64 6.95 6.92 -0.27
C ARG A 64 7.82 7.24 -1.49
N ALA A 65 8.93 7.97 -1.30
CA ALA A 65 9.88 8.29 -2.36
C ALA A 65 10.57 7.04 -2.92
N GLU A 66 10.98 6.11 -2.06
CA GLU A 66 11.59 4.84 -2.48
C GLU A 66 10.61 3.97 -3.28
N VAL A 67 9.38 3.79 -2.78
CA VAL A 67 8.34 3.00 -3.46
C VAL A 67 8.04 3.57 -4.84
N THR A 68 7.85 4.89 -4.95
CA THR A 68 7.58 5.55 -6.24
C THR A 68 8.79 5.54 -7.17
N GLY A 69 10.01 5.65 -6.64
CA GLY A 69 11.25 5.52 -7.40
C GLY A 69 11.41 4.16 -8.09
N TYR A 70 10.86 3.09 -7.51
CA TYR A 70 10.80 1.76 -8.13
C TYR A 70 9.54 1.50 -8.97
N GLY A 71 8.75 2.53 -9.27
CA GLY A 71 7.55 2.44 -10.10
C GLY A 71 6.28 1.97 -9.37
N GLY A 72 6.31 1.92 -8.04
CA GLY A 72 5.10 1.73 -7.24
C GLY A 72 4.17 2.93 -7.35
N ARG A 73 2.86 2.68 -7.38
CA ARG A 73 1.86 3.74 -7.34
C ARG A 73 1.40 3.96 -5.90
N ILE A 74 1.24 5.21 -5.49
CA ILE A 74 0.61 5.55 -4.22
C ILE A 74 -0.62 6.40 -4.53
N VAL A 75 -1.73 6.06 -3.88
CA VAL A 75 -3.03 6.71 -4.02
C VAL A 75 -3.45 7.17 -2.64
N ASP A 76 -3.68 8.46 -2.50
CA ASP A 76 -4.30 8.99 -1.28
C ASP A 76 -5.80 8.66 -1.33
N GLY A 77 -6.27 7.90 -0.34
CA GLY A 77 -7.62 7.39 -0.32
C GLY A 77 -7.88 6.44 0.84
N ARG A 78 -9.14 6.40 1.27
CA ARG A 78 -9.62 5.45 2.28
C ARG A 78 -10.24 4.25 1.58
N VAL A 79 -9.71 3.07 1.83
CA VAL A 79 -10.39 1.82 1.45
C VAL A 79 -11.59 1.61 2.38
N VAL A 80 -12.75 1.32 1.79
CA VAL A 80 -14.00 1.09 2.53
C VAL A 80 -14.52 -0.33 2.38
N ASP A 81 -14.04 -1.07 1.38
CA ASP A 81 -14.48 -2.42 1.10
C ASP A 81 -13.45 -3.20 0.26
N VAL A 82 -13.35 -4.51 0.50
CA VAL A 82 -12.51 -5.43 -0.28
C VAL A 82 -13.33 -6.68 -0.55
N ARG A 83 -13.55 -6.99 -1.83
CA ARG A 83 -14.30 -8.17 -2.27
C ARG A 83 -13.39 -9.11 -3.04
N ALA A 84 -13.45 -10.38 -2.70
CA ALA A 84 -12.85 -11.42 -3.55
C ALA A 84 -13.72 -11.57 -4.81
N ASP A 85 -13.07 -11.53 -5.97
CA ASP A 85 -13.76 -11.74 -7.25
C ASP A 85 -14.18 -13.20 -7.33
N ARG A 86 -15.47 -13.45 -7.58
CA ARG A 86 -15.96 -14.81 -7.87
C ARG A 86 -15.57 -15.14 -9.31
N THR A 87 -14.66 -16.09 -9.46
CA THR A 87 -14.21 -16.55 -10.78
C THR A 87 -14.49 -18.04 -10.91
N GLU A 88 -15.39 -18.40 -11.83
CA GLU A 88 -15.73 -19.79 -12.16
C GLU A 88 -14.90 -20.30 -13.35
N GLY A 89 -14.51 -21.59 -13.30
CA GLY A 89 -13.78 -22.28 -14.37
C GLY A 89 -12.34 -22.69 -14.00
N ALA A 90 -11.79 -23.69 -14.70
CA ALA A 90 -10.52 -24.34 -14.37
C ALA A 90 -9.27 -23.45 -14.42
N HIS A 91 -9.38 -22.25 -15.02
CA HIS A 91 -8.27 -21.30 -15.20
C HIS A 91 -8.53 -19.94 -14.54
N ALA A 92 -9.60 -19.84 -13.75
CA ALA A 92 -9.97 -18.68 -12.97
C ALA A 92 -8.81 -18.29 -12.02
N ARG A 93 -8.31 -17.06 -12.15
CA ARG A 93 -7.29 -16.54 -11.24
C ARG A 93 -7.99 -15.73 -10.14
N PRO A 94 -7.77 -16.06 -8.85
CA PRO A 94 -8.35 -15.28 -7.76
C PRO A 94 -7.86 -13.84 -7.85
N GLY A 95 -8.81 -12.92 -7.74
CA GLY A 95 -8.63 -11.47 -7.78
C GLY A 95 -9.43 -10.80 -6.66
N PHE A 96 -9.16 -9.51 -6.46
CA PHE A 96 -9.81 -8.69 -5.48
C PHE A 96 -10.19 -7.34 -6.10
N THR A 97 -11.43 -6.94 -5.86
CA THR A 97 -11.92 -5.59 -6.07
C THR A 97 -11.78 -4.81 -4.77
N VAL A 98 -11.02 -3.71 -4.79
CA VAL A 98 -10.81 -2.79 -3.66
C VAL A 98 -11.62 -1.52 -3.91
N GLY A 99 -12.59 -1.22 -3.05
CA GLY A 99 -13.44 -0.03 -3.13
C GLY A 99 -12.93 1.11 -2.24
N LEU A 100 -12.89 2.33 -2.80
CA LEU A 100 -12.46 3.53 -2.11
C LEU A 100 -13.66 4.40 -1.72
N ALA A 101 -13.48 5.23 -0.69
CA ALA A 101 -14.53 6.11 -0.16
C ALA A 101 -15.06 7.13 -1.19
N ASP A 102 -14.29 7.45 -2.23
CA ASP A 102 -14.68 8.33 -3.35
C ASP A 102 -15.55 7.62 -4.40
N GLY A 103 -15.87 6.33 -4.20
CA GLY A 103 -16.65 5.51 -5.12
C GLY A 103 -15.81 4.86 -6.23
N SER A 104 -14.52 5.17 -6.32
CA SER A 104 -13.61 4.51 -7.27
C SER A 104 -13.29 3.08 -6.82
N THR A 105 -12.85 2.26 -7.78
CA THR A 105 -12.45 0.88 -7.52
C THR A 105 -11.13 0.54 -8.19
N LEU A 106 -10.36 -0.33 -7.54
CA LEU A 106 -9.09 -0.86 -8.02
C LEU A 106 -9.16 -2.38 -8.06
N GLN A 107 -8.48 -2.97 -9.04
CA GLN A 107 -8.41 -4.43 -9.20
C GLN A 107 -7.00 -4.91 -8.87
N ALA A 108 -6.87 -5.94 -8.03
CA ALA A 108 -5.59 -6.51 -7.65
C ALA A 108 -5.65 -8.04 -7.54
N ARG A 109 -4.53 -8.73 -7.82
CA ARG A 109 -4.47 -10.19 -7.66
C ARG A 109 -4.32 -10.61 -6.21
N ARG A 110 -3.72 -9.77 -5.37
CA ARG A 110 -3.51 -9.98 -3.94
C ARG A 110 -3.75 -8.67 -3.19
N VAL A 111 -4.12 -8.78 -1.93
CA VAL A 111 -4.27 -7.65 -1.01
C VAL A 111 -3.38 -7.91 0.21
N LEU A 112 -2.73 -6.86 0.69
CA LEU A 112 -2.03 -6.82 1.97
C LEU A 112 -2.69 -5.73 2.82
N VAL A 113 -3.04 -6.06 4.07
CA VAL A 113 -3.66 -5.18 5.06
C VAL A 113 -2.78 -5.12 6.29
#